data_AF-A0A1R4LFG4-F1
#
_entry.id   AF-A0A1R4LFG4-F1
#
_cell.length_a   1.000
_cell.length_b   1.000
_cell.length_c   1.000
_cell.angle_alpha   90.00
_cell.angle_beta   90.00
_cell.angle_gamma   90.00
#
_symmetry.space_group_name_H-M   'P 1'
#
loop_
_entity.id
_entity.type
_entity.pdbx_description
1 polymer ?
#
loop_
_entity_poly.entity_id
_entity_poly.type
_entity_poly.pdbx_seq_one_letter_code
_entity_poly.pdbx_strand_id
1 'polypeptide(L)'
;MSEKAIKSPCVANCKNEDGLCSGCYRTMEEIRQWRHYTDQQREQIMQRLSGTETSHACPQCGEPTYCGISAGQSDCWCFHVSTREKTGATHCLCRRCLCQQPLR
;
A
#
# COMPACT_ATOMS: atom_id res chain seq x y z
N MET A 1 -30.87 -2.70 5.62
CA MET A 1 -29.52 -3.21 5.31
C MET A 1 -28.55 -2.15 5.75
N SER A 2 -27.71 -2.40 6.76
CA SER A 2 -26.77 -1.40 7.25
C SER A 2 -25.48 -1.57 6.45
N GLU A 3 -25.35 -0.84 5.34
CA GLU A 3 -24.07 -0.67 4.65
C GLU A 3 -23.10 -0.06 5.67
N LYS A 4 -22.19 -0.88 6.21
CA LYS A 4 -21.06 -0.39 7.00
C LYS A 4 -20.19 0.42 6.06
N ALA A 5 -20.37 1.74 6.06
CA ALA A 5 -19.53 2.64 5.31
C ALA A 5 -18.06 2.42 5.72
N ILE A 6 -17.27 1.80 4.83
CA ILE A 6 -15.83 1.66 5.04
C ILE A 6 -15.22 3.05 5.03
N LYS A 7 -14.77 3.49 6.20
CA LYS A 7 -14.12 4.79 6.35
C LYS A 7 -12.81 4.79 5.56
N SER A 8 -12.59 5.87 4.81
CA SER A 8 -11.35 6.08 4.07
C SER A 8 -10.17 6.25 5.04
N PRO A 9 -8.98 5.69 4.75
CA PRO A 9 -7.77 5.88 5.56
C PRO A 9 -7.13 7.26 5.37
N CYS A 10 -7.82 8.19 4.71
CA CYS A 10 -7.29 9.51 4.39
C CYS A 10 -7.16 10.37 5.65
N VAL A 11 -5.97 10.93 5.87
CA VAL A 11 -5.68 11.87 6.96
C VAL A 11 -5.70 13.33 6.52
N ALA A 12 -6.34 13.62 5.37
CA ALA A 12 -6.43 14.95 4.75
C ALA A 12 -5.09 15.66 4.46
N ASN A 13 -3.97 14.94 4.48
CA ASN A 13 -2.62 15.45 4.22
C ASN A 13 -2.02 14.79 2.97
N CYS A 14 -2.73 14.85 1.84
CA CYS A 14 -2.34 14.13 0.64
C CYS A 14 -1.23 14.86 -0.10
N LYS A 15 -0.04 14.24 -0.17
CA LYS A 15 1.04 14.62 -1.08
C LYS A 15 1.50 13.38 -1.84
N ASN A 16 1.59 13.51 -3.16
CA ASN A 16 2.07 12.43 -4.02
C ASN A 16 3.60 12.39 -3.98
N GLU A 17 4.13 11.32 -3.43
CA GLU A 17 5.52 10.93 -3.54
C GLU A 17 5.54 9.80 -4.58
N ASP A 18 5.58 10.17 -5.86
CA ASP A 18 5.81 9.28 -7.01
C ASP A 18 4.99 7.98 -7.01
N GLY A 19 3.69 8.13 -6.89
CA GLY A 19 2.73 7.02 -6.94
C GLY A 19 2.22 6.58 -5.57
N LEU A 20 2.78 7.09 -4.47
CA LEU A 20 2.28 6.86 -3.10
C LEU A 20 1.89 8.17 -2.42
N CYS A 21 0.83 8.14 -1.63
CA CYS A 21 0.50 9.23 -0.73
C CYS A 21 1.42 9.20 0.51
N SER A 22 2.10 10.30 0.84
CA SER A 22 2.94 10.37 2.04
C SER A 22 2.16 10.35 3.37
N GLY A 23 0.87 10.66 3.34
CA GLY A 23 0.01 10.66 4.54
C GLY A 23 -0.64 9.30 4.81
N CYS A 24 -1.39 8.77 3.84
CA CYS A 24 -2.15 7.52 4.02
C CYS A 24 -1.51 6.29 3.35
N TYR A 25 -0.39 6.46 2.64
CA TYR A 25 0.38 5.39 1.99
C TYR A 25 -0.37 4.53 0.97
N ARG A 26 -1.56 4.96 0.55
CA ARG A 26 -2.24 4.42 -0.63
C ARG A 26 -1.49 4.76 -1.90
N THR A 27 -1.64 3.90 -2.90
CA THR A 27 -1.19 4.24 -4.26
C THR A 27 -2.12 5.32 -4.83
N MET A 28 -1.61 6.10 -5.78
CA MET A 28 -2.43 7.11 -6.45
C MET A 28 -3.60 6.49 -7.23
N GLU A 29 -3.45 5.25 -7.69
CA GLU A 29 -4.54 4.50 -8.33
C GLU A 29 -5.61 4.11 -7.30
N GLU A 30 -5.21 3.61 -6.14
CA GLU A 30 -6.17 3.29 -5.06
C GLU A 30 -6.95 4.51 -4.58
N ILE A 31 -6.33 5.70 -4.60
CA ILE A 31 -6.99 6.96 -4.28
C ILE A 31 -8.00 7.33 -5.36
N ARG A 32 -7.61 7.27 -6.64
CA ARG A 32 -8.48 7.61 -7.78
C ARG A 32 -9.68 6.67 -7.91
N GLN A 33 -9.47 5.37 -7.72
CA GLN A 33 -10.50 4.34 -7.88
C GLN A 33 -11.33 4.10 -6.62
N TRP A 34 -11.02 4.75 -5.50
CA TRP A 34 -11.64 4.44 -4.20
C TRP A 34 -13.18 4.38 -4.23
N ARG A 35 -13.82 5.32 -4.92
CA ARG A 35 -15.29 5.39 -5.06
C ARG A 35 -15.85 4.29 -5.97
N HIS A 36 -15.04 3.73 -6.85
CA HIS A 36 -15.40 2.68 -7.80
C HIS A 36 -15.12 1.27 -7.26
N TYR A 37 -14.28 1.15 -6.23
CA TYR A 37 -14.05 -0.13 -5.58
C TYR A 37 -15.27 -0.66 -4.82
N THR A 38 -15.42 -1.97 -4.85
CA THR A 38 -16.37 -2.70 -3.99
C THR A 38 -15.92 -2.63 -2.54
N ASP A 39 -16.83 -2.89 -1.61
CA ASP A 39 -16.48 -2.91 -0.19
C ASP A 39 -15.43 -3.96 0.14
N GLN A 40 -15.45 -5.12 -0.53
CA GLN A 40 -14.41 -6.14 -0.40
C GLN A 40 -13.03 -5.62 -0.82
N GLN A 41 -12.94 -4.89 -1.94
CA GLN A 41 -11.68 -4.30 -2.41
C GLN A 41 -11.17 -3.23 -1.44
N ARG A 42 -12.07 -2.38 -0.94
CA ARG A 42 -11.74 -1.35 0.05
C ARG A 42 -11.23 -1.99 1.35
N GLU A 43 -11.90 -3.04 1.82
CA GLU A 43 -11.50 -3.78 3.01
C GLU A 43 -10.12 -4.42 2.85
N GLN A 44 -9.83 -5.06 1.72
CA GLN A 44 -8.51 -5.62 1.43
C GLN A 44 -7.41 -4.54 1.44
N ILE A 45 -7.65 -3.38 0.81
CA ILE A 45 -6.70 -2.26 0.86
C ILE A 45 -6.48 -1.80 2.31
N MET A 46 -7.54 -1.69 3.11
CA MET A 46 -7.44 -1.31 4.52
C MET A 46 -6.68 -2.34 5.36
N GLN A 47 -6.92 -3.63 5.14
CA GLN A 47 -6.20 -4.71 5.82
C GLN A 47 -4.70 -4.68 5.50
N ARG A 48 -4.33 -4.41 4.25
CA ARG A 48 -2.92 -4.26 3.83
C ARG A 48 -2.27 -3.01 4.41
N LEU A 49 -3.00 -1.89 4.49
CA LEU A 49 -2.49 -0.64 5.07
C LEU A 49 -2.32 -0.73 6.59
N SER A 50 -3.22 -1.43 7.27
CA SER A 50 -3.16 -1.64 8.72
C SER A 50 -2.19 -2.75 9.15
N GLY A 51 -1.69 -3.54 8.21
CA GLY A 51 -0.85 -4.71 8.49
C GLY A 51 -1.62 -5.93 8.99
N THR A 52 -2.95 -5.92 8.90
CA THR A 52 -3.81 -7.08 9.23
C THR A 52 -3.60 -8.20 8.20
N GLU A 53 -3.50 -7.85 6.91
CA GLU A 53 -3.07 -8.76 5.86
C GLU A 53 -1.56 -8.54 5.63
N THR A 54 -0.75 -9.56 5.88
CA THR A 54 0.71 -9.48 5.81
C THR A 54 1.29 -10.73 5.15
N SER A 55 2.37 -10.57 4.40
CA SER A 55 3.13 -11.69 3.82
C SER A 55 4.47 -11.88 4.53
N HIS A 56 5.10 -10.80 4.98
CA HIS A 56 6.40 -10.81 5.66
C HIS A 56 6.63 -9.48 6.39
N ALA A 57 7.73 -9.38 7.14
CA ALA A 57 8.12 -8.13 7.83
C ALA A 57 8.98 -7.25 6.92
N CYS A 58 8.78 -5.94 6.97
CA CYS A 58 9.58 -4.97 6.23
C CYS A 58 11.04 -5.03 6.71
N PRO A 59 12.03 -5.27 5.83
CA PRO A 59 13.42 -5.39 6.26
C PRO A 59 14.03 -4.07 6.77
N GLN A 60 13.38 -2.93 6.55
CA GLN A 60 13.85 -1.62 6.99
C GLN A 60 13.31 -1.19 8.38
N CYS A 61 12.07 -1.52 8.72
CA CYS A 61 11.46 -1.08 9.99
C CYS A 61 10.84 -2.21 10.82
N GLY A 62 10.82 -3.44 10.32
CA GLY A 62 10.21 -4.60 11.00
C GLY A 62 8.68 -4.63 10.99
N GLU A 63 8.00 -3.58 10.53
CA GLU A 63 6.54 -3.56 10.46
C GLU A 63 5.99 -4.56 9.43
N PRO A 64 4.76 -5.08 9.62
CA PRO A 64 4.10 -5.93 8.65
C PRO A 64 4.01 -5.29 7.28
N THR A 65 4.23 -6.07 6.24
CA THR A 65 4.07 -5.62 4.86
C THR A 65 3.45 -6.72 4.02
N TYR A 66 2.74 -6.28 2.98
CA TYR A 66 2.09 -7.16 2.05
C TYR A 66 2.77 -7.14 0.69
N CYS A 67 3.04 -8.31 0.12
CA CYS A 67 3.45 -8.49 -1.25
C CYS A 67 2.53 -9.51 -1.92
N GLY A 68 1.85 -9.08 -2.99
CA GLY A 68 0.93 -9.96 -3.73
C GLY A 68 1.65 -11.19 -4.29
N ILE A 69 2.88 -11.03 -4.81
CA ILE A 69 3.68 -12.15 -5.32
C ILE A 69 4.01 -13.17 -4.22
N SER A 70 4.44 -12.70 -3.05
CA SER A 70 4.74 -13.58 -1.91
C SER A 70 3.48 -14.24 -1.35
N ALA A 71 2.31 -13.63 -1.53
CA ALA A 71 1.01 -14.20 -1.20
C ALA A 71 0.44 -15.11 -2.32
N GLY A 72 1.21 -15.40 -3.38
CA GLY A 72 0.80 -16.28 -4.48
C GLY A 72 -0.07 -15.62 -5.56
N GLN A 73 -0.18 -14.29 -5.55
CA GLN A 73 -0.89 -13.52 -6.58
C GLN A 73 0.05 -13.20 -7.76
N SER A 74 -0.53 -12.88 -8.92
CA SER A 74 0.21 -12.51 -10.12
C SER A 74 0.60 -11.02 -10.18
N ASP A 75 0.07 -10.20 -9.27
CA ASP A 75 0.26 -8.76 -9.25
C ASP A 75 0.53 -8.27 -7.83
N CYS A 76 1.17 -7.11 -7.70
CA CYS A 76 1.46 -6.48 -6.41
C CYS A 76 1.26 -4.97 -6.52
N TRP A 77 0.73 -4.37 -5.45
CA TRP A 77 0.51 -2.91 -5.39
C TRP A 77 1.77 -2.09 -5.73
N CYS A 78 2.97 -2.62 -5.44
CA CYS A 78 4.22 -1.90 -5.70
C CYS A 78 4.63 -1.86 -7.19
N PHE A 79 3.94 -2.60 -8.06
CA PHE A 79 4.13 -2.51 -9.51
C PHE A 79 3.39 -1.30 -10.11
N HIS A 80 2.41 -0.77 -9.38
CA HIS A 80 1.58 0.36 -9.78
C HIS A 80 2.08 1.71 -9.23
N VAL A 81 3.32 1.74 -8.72
CA VAL A 81 3.99 2.96 -8.24
C VAL A 81 5.32 3.11 -8.95
N SER A 82 5.87 4.33 -8.96
CA SER A 82 7.14 4.59 -9.64
C SER A 82 8.27 3.71 -9.07
N THR A 83 9.19 3.29 -9.96
CA THR A 83 10.30 2.44 -9.56
C THR A 83 11.23 3.21 -8.64
N ARG A 84 11.55 2.61 -7.49
CA ARG A 84 12.43 3.17 -6.46
C ARG A 84 13.59 2.24 -6.21
N GLU A 85 14.73 2.80 -5.81
CA GLU A 85 15.88 1.99 -5.44
C GLU A 85 15.59 1.20 -4.16
N LYS A 86 15.72 -0.13 -4.23
CA LYS A 86 15.58 -1.06 -3.10
C LYS A 86 16.91 -1.77 -2.85
N THR A 87 18.02 -1.03 -2.93
CA THR A 87 19.37 -1.58 -2.93
C THR A 87 19.61 -2.44 -1.68
N GLY A 88 19.89 -3.73 -1.89
CA GLY A 88 20.18 -4.69 -0.82
C GLY A 88 18.98 -5.24 -0.04
N ALA A 89 17.73 -4.88 -0.39
CA ALA A 89 16.56 -5.43 0.27
C ALA A 89 16.26 -6.85 -0.22
N THR A 90 16.28 -7.84 0.69
CA THR A 90 15.94 -9.24 0.38
C THR A 90 14.44 -9.48 0.22
N HIS A 91 13.62 -8.58 0.74
CA HIS A 91 12.16 -8.63 0.69
C HIS A 91 11.56 -7.24 0.41
N CYS A 92 10.28 -7.20 0.06
CA CYS A 92 9.59 -5.93 -0.21
C CYS A 92 9.56 -5.03 1.04
N LEU A 93 9.76 -3.73 0.83
CA LEU A 93 9.55 -2.70 1.85
C LEU A 93 8.05 -2.43 2.05
N CYS A 94 7.65 -2.03 3.27
CA CYS A 94 6.31 -1.52 3.53
C CYS A 94 6.06 -0.21 2.77
N ARG A 95 4.79 0.15 2.58
CA ARG A 95 4.38 1.34 1.83
C ARG A 95 5.00 2.63 2.38
N ARG A 96 5.13 2.74 3.71
CA ARG A 96 5.78 3.89 4.37
C ARG A 96 7.27 3.98 4.03
N CYS A 97 8.01 2.89 4.24
CA CYS A 97 9.45 2.85 3.95
C CYS A 97 9.75 3.02 2.46
N LEU A 98 8.92 2.43 1.59
CA LEU A 98 9.05 2.59 0.14
C LEU A 98 8.82 4.04 -0.29
N CYS A 99 7.83 4.73 0.27
CA CYS A 99 7.55 6.14 0.00
C CYS A 99 8.74 7.07 0.31
N GLN A 100 9.65 6.64 1.20
CA GLN A 100 10.84 7.40 1.60
C GLN A 100 12.11 7.04 0.79
N GLN A 101 12.06 6.03 -0.09
CA GLN A 101 13.24 5.66 -0.89
C GLN A 101 13.46 6.61 -2.06
N PRO A 102 14.70 6.89 -2.47
CA PRO A 102 14.96 7.69 -3.66
C PRO A 102 14.41 7.00 -4.92
N LEU A 103 13.99 7.82 -5.88
CA LEU A 103 13.66 7.36 -7.22
C LEU A 103 14.93 6.90 -7.94
N ARG A 104 14.77 5.90 -8.81
CA ARG A 104 15.81 5.42 -9.73
C ARG A 104 15.71 6.13 -11.07
#